data_AF-A0A9Q4FRY9-F1
#
_entry.id   AF-A0A9Q4FRY9-F1
#
_cell.length_a   1.000
_cell.length_b   1.000
_cell.length_c   1.000
_cell.angle_alpha   90.00
_cell.angle_beta   90.00
_cell.angle_gamma   90.00
#
_symmetry.space_group_name_H-M   'P 1'
#
loop_
_entity.id
_entity.type
_entity.pdbx_description
1 polymer ?
#
loop_
_entity_poly.entity_id
_entity_poly.type
_entity_poly.pdbx_seq_one_letter_code
_entity_poly.pdbx_strand_id
1 'polypeptide(L)'
;MARLIALSFLLLPLVEIALFIVVGRAIGLFPTLALIILAALAGGLLLRQQGLGVIARLRANVGAGTIPGRTMFDAMLIGVAAVLLVLPGFLSDIVALALLVPPLRHWLFNALAGRVRVVETTTSYRRHDDAPHPHDAGIRSIELKDDDWRDQRK
;
A
#
# COMPACT_ATOMS: atom_id res chain seq x y z
N MET A 1 -15.00 5.26 -21.53
CA MET A 1 -14.50 5.28 -20.15
C MET A 1 -14.02 6.67 -19.71
N ALA A 2 -13.07 7.32 -20.40
CA ALA A 2 -12.57 8.65 -20.00
C ALA A 2 -13.66 9.73 -19.85
N ARG A 3 -14.66 9.75 -20.74
CA ARG A 3 -15.81 10.68 -20.65
C ARG A 3 -16.65 10.48 -19.38
N LEU A 4 -16.82 9.24 -18.92
CA LEU A 4 -17.57 8.93 -17.71
C LEU A 4 -16.78 9.35 -16.46
N ILE A 5 -15.47 9.12 -16.45
CA ILE A 5 -14.59 9.53 -15.34
C ILE A 5 -14.57 11.06 -15.21
N ALA A 6 -14.43 11.78 -16.34
CA ALA A 6 -14.47 13.24 -16.36
C ALA A 6 -15.82 13.77 -15.87
N LEU A 7 -16.93 13.13 -16.29
CA LEU A 7 -18.27 13.51 -15.84
C LEU A 7 -18.44 13.28 -14.33
N SER A 8 -18.01 12.14 -13.80
CA SER A 8 -18.04 11.88 -12.35
C SER A 8 -17.20 12.87 -11.55
N PHE A 9 -16.02 13.27 -12.05
CA PHE A 9 -15.17 14.25 -11.39
C PHE A 9 -15.82 15.64 -11.31
N LEU A 10 -16.67 16.00 -12.27
CA LEU A 10 -17.46 17.23 -12.24
C LEU A 10 -18.72 17.10 -11.37
N LEU A 11 -19.42 15.97 -11.46
CA LEU A 11 -20.66 15.73 -10.69
C LEU A 11 -20.40 15.63 -9.19
N LEU A 12 -19.31 15.00 -8.78
CA LEU A 12 -18.99 14.77 -7.38
C LEU A 12 -18.96 16.08 -6.57
N PRO A 13 -18.17 17.13 -6.91
CA PRO A 13 -18.19 18.40 -6.20
C PRO A 13 -19.54 19.13 -6.32
N LEU A 14 -20.28 18.94 -7.42
CA LEU A 14 -21.61 19.53 -7.58
C LEU A 14 -22.60 18.95 -6.55
N VAL A 15 -22.56 17.63 -6.36
CA VAL A 15 -23.35 16.92 -5.34
C VAL A 15 -22.91 17.34 -3.94
N GLU A 16 -21.62 17.53 -3.70
CA GLU A 16 -21.12 18.00 -2.40
C GLU A 16 -21.66 19.40 -2.06
N ILE A 17 -21.61 20.34 -3.01
CA ILE A 17 -22.16 21.69 -2.82
C ILE A 17 -23.67 21.61 -2.51
N ALA A 18 -24.41 20.76 -3.22
CA ALA A 18 -25.83 20.55 -2.94
C ALA A 18 -26.07 20.02 -1.51
N LEU A 19 -25.27 19.03 -1.07
CA LEU A 19 -25.33 18.51 0.30
C LEU A 19 -24.96 19.57 1.35
N PHE A 20 -23.93 20.38 1.09
CA PHE A 20 -23.56 21.48 1.98
C PHE A 20 -24.71 22.47 2.19
N ILE A 21 -25.45 22.79 1.13
CA ILE A 21 -26.62 23.66 1.23
C ILE A 21 -27.73 22.99 2.03
N VAL A 22 -28.03 21.71 1.76
CA VAL A 22 -29.10 20.98 2.46
C VAL A 22 -28.79 20.84 3.95
N VAL A 23 -27.58 20.40 4.30
CA VAL A 23 -27.16 20.24 5.69
C VAL A 23 -27.03 21.61 6.37
N GLY A 24 -26.43 22.59 5.71
CA GLY A 24 -26.33 23.97 6.21
C GLY A 24 -27.68 24.61 6.51
N ARG A 25 -28.73 24.28 5.74
CA ARG A 25 -30.11 24.70 6.03
C ARG A 25 -30.77 23.89 7.15
N ALA A 26 -30.42 22.62 7.31
CA ALA A 26 -31.00 21.75 8.32
C ALA A 26 -30.46 22.02 9.74
N ILE A 27 -29.14 22.20 9.89
CA ILE A 27 -28.49 22.38 11.20
C ILE A 27 -27.90 23.78 11.42
N GLY A 28 -27.75 24.58 10.35
CA GLY A 28 -27.13 25.91 10.39
C GLY A 28 -25.66 25.94 9.95
N LEU A 29 -25.16 27.14 9.67
CA LEU A 29 -23.82 27.36 9.13
C LEU A 29 -22.70 26.98 10.12
N PHE A 30 -22.75 27.51 11.35
CA PHE A 30 -21.71 27.26 12.35
C PHE A 30 -21.49 25.77 12.68
N PRO A 31 -22.53 24.95 12.95
CA PRO A 31 -22.31 23.53 13.21
C PRO A 31 -21.82 22.79 11.95
N THR A 32 -22.25 23.20 10.75
CA THR A 32 -21.74 22.64 9.48
C THR A 32 -20.24 22.91 9.34
N LEU A 33 -19.78 24.13 9.60
CA LEU A 33 -18.35 24.47 9.58
C LEU A 33 -17.57 23.71 10.66
N ALA A 34 -18.13 23.56 11.87
CA ALA A 34 -17.52 22.77 12.93
C ALA A 34 -17.33 21.30 12.52
N LEU A 35 -18.33 20.69 11.87
CA LEU A 35 -18.23 19.32 11.36
C LEU A 35 -17.11 19.18 10.31
N ILE A 36 -17.02 20.12 9.37
CA ILE A 36 -15.96 20.12 8.34
C ILE A 36 -14.57 20.20 8.99
N ILE A 37 -14.39 21.10 9.96
CA ILE A 37 -13.11 21.27 10.66
C ILE A 37 -12.78 19.99 11.44
N LEU A 38 -13.75 19.40 12.13
CA LEU A 38 -13.56 18.15 12.87
C LEU A 38 -13.19 16.98 11.94
N ALA A 39 -13.85 16.87 10.79
CA ALA A 39 -13.53 15.86 9.78
C ALA A 39 -12.10 16.05 9.25
N ALA A 40 -11.73 17.27 8.86
CA ALA A 40 -10.40 17.57 8.36
C ALA A 40 -9.30 17.30 9.41
N LEU A 41 -9.55 17.65 10.68
CA LEU A 41 -8.66 17.31 11.79
C LEU A 41 -8.54 15.79 11.94
N ALA A 42 -9.65 15.06 12.01
CA ALA A 42 -9.64 13.61 12.11
C ALA A 42 -8.84 12.98 10.96
N GLY A 43 -9.08 13.41 9.72
CA GLY A 43 -8.35 12.95 8.53
C GLY A 43 -6.86 13.23 8.64
N GLY A 44 -6.47 14.43 9.08
CA GLY A 44 -5.08 14.80 9.31
C GLY A 44 -4.40 13.96 10.41
N LEU A 45 -5.11 13.69 11.52
CA LEU A 45 -4.62 12.80 12.57
C LEU A 45 -4.42 11.37 12.06
N LEU A 46 -5.38 10.85 11.29
CA LEU A 46 -5.29 9.52 10.66
C LEU A 46 -4.10 9.44 9.71
N LEU A 47 -3.91 10.46 8.87
CA LEU A 47 -2.79 10.52 7.92
C LEU A 47 -1.45 10.55 8.66
N ARG A 48 -1.36 11.28 9.77
CA ARG A 48 -0.15 11.32 10.62
C ARG A 48 0.12 9.95 11.26
N GLN A 49 -0.89 9.31 11.83
CA GLN A 49 -0.73 8.00 12.47
C GLN A 49 -0.32 6.93 11.46
N GLN A 50 -0.96 6.89 10.29
CA GLN A 50 -0.67 5.90 9.26
C GLN A 50 0.63 6.19 8.53
N GLY A 51 0.93 7.44 8.19
CA GLY A 51 2.18 7.80 7.54
C GLY A 51 3.39 7.35 8.35
N LEU A 52 3.39 7.60 9.66
CA LEU A 52 4.45 7.15 10.56
C LEU A 52 4.49 5.62 10.68
N GLY A 53 3.34 4.97 10.85
CA GLY A 53 3.26 3.52 10.99
C GLY A 53 3.68 2.76 9.73
N VAL A 54 3.34 3.28 8.55
CA VAL A 54 3.71 2.71 7.25
C VAL A 54 5.23 2.80 7.06
N ILE A 55 5.83 3.97 7.27
CA ILE A 55 7.29 4.13 7.13
C ILE A 55 8.04 3.19 8.08
N ALA A 56 7.60 3.07 9.34
CA ALA A 56 8.20 2.15 10.31
C ALA A 56 8.12 0.68 9.84
N ARG A 57 6.96 0.26 9.32
CA ARG A 57 6.76 -1.09 8.78
C ARG A 57 7.57 -1.35 7.52
N LEU A 58 7.69 -0.37 6.63
CA LEU A 58 8.55 -0.50 5.45
C LEU A 58 10.00 -0.74 5.87
N ARG A 59 10.53 0.02 6.83
CA ARG A 59 11.89 -0.16 7.35
C ARG A 59 12.10 -1.56 7.95
N ALA A 60 11.14 -2.05 8.74
CA ALA A 60 11.19 -3.38 9.33
C ALA A 60 11.12 -4.52 8.28
N ASN A 61 10.24 -4.37 7.29
CA ASN A 61 10.00 -5.39 6.26
C ASN A 61 11.12 -5.47 5.21
N VAL A 62 11.78 -4.35 4.91
CA VAL A 62 12.99 -4.34 4.06
C VAL A 62 14.11 -5.16 4.71
N GLY A 63 14.23 -5.12 6.05
CA GLY A 63 15.18 -5.97 6.78
C GLY A 63 14.80 -7.45 6.82
N ALA A 64 13.52 -7.79 6.63
CA ALA A 64 12.99 -9.15 6.77
C ALA A 64 12.62 -9.83 5.44
N GLY A 65 12.77 -9.15 4.30
CA GLY A 65 12.49 -9.70 2.96
C GLY A 65 11.03 -10.10 2.70
N THR A 66 10.08 -9.70 3.56
CA THR A 66 8.67 -10.10 3.47
C THR A 66 7.76 -8.87 3.47
N ILE A 67 6.95 -8.71 2.43
CA ILE A 67 5.93 -7.64 2.35
C ILE A 67 4.54 -8.28 2.44
N PRO A 68 3.85 -8.19 3.60
CA PRO A 68 2.52 -8.75 3.74
C PRO A 68 1.49 -7.92 2.94
N GLY A 69 1.04 -8.47 1.81
CA GLY A 69 0.13 -7.79 0.87
C GLY A 69 -1.17 -7.29 1.50
N ARG A 70 -1.73 -8.04 2.46
CA ARG A 70 -2.94 -7.64 3.18
C ARG A 70 -2.74 -6.38 4.02
N THR A 71 -1.65 -6.33 4.79
CA THR A 71 -1.32 -5.19 5.65
C THR A 71 -1.07 -3.92 4.84
N MET A 72 -0.45 -4.06 3.66
CA MET A 72 -0.25 -2.95 2.73
C MET A 72 -1.57 -2.44 2.14
N PHE A 73 -2.46 -3.35 1.72
CA PHE A 73 -3.78 -2.98 1.22
C PHE A 73 -4.60 -2.23 2.27
N ASP A 74 -4.64 -2.75 3.51
CA ASP A 74 -5.34 -2.08 4.60
C ASP A 74 -4.75 -0.69 4.85
N ALA A 75 -3.41 -0.54 4.85
CA ALA A 75 -2.75 0.75 4.98
C ALA A 75 -3.06 1.72 3.83
N MET A 76 -3.18 1.23 2.59
CA MET A 76 -3.56 2.04 1.43
C MET A 76 -5.00 2.55 1.53
N LEU A 77 -5.95 1.68 1.83
CA LEU A 77 -7.34 2.09 2.10
C LEU A 77 -7.41 3.06 3.27
N ILE A 78 -6.59 2.78 4.28
CA ILE A 78 -6.25 3.59 5.45
C ILE A 78 -6.04 5.07 5.02
N GLY A 79 -5.06 5.23 4.12
CA GLY A 79 -4.55 6.51 3.65
C GLY A 79 -5.51 7.19 2.67
N VAL A 80 -6.17 6.43 1.78
CA VAL A 80 -7.20 6.96 0.88
C VAL A 80 -8.35 7.56 1.68
N ALA A 81 -8.86 6.86 2.70
CA ALA A 81 -9.90 7.41 3.56
C ALA A 81 -9.45 8.69 4.26
N ALA A 82 -8.20 8.73 4.75
CA ALA A 82 -7.67 9.91 5.44
C ALA A 82 -7.59 11.12 4.50
N VAL A 83 -7.10 10.94 3.27
CA VAL A 83 -7.08 12.01 2.25
C VAL A 83 -8.49 12.45 1.89
N LEU A 84 -9.42 11.51 1.76
CA LEU A 84 -10.81 11.78 1.41
C LEU A 84 -11.54 12.56 2.52
N LEU A 85 -11.24 12.30 3.80
CA LEU A 85 -11.78 13.01 4.97
C LEU A 85 -11.15 14.41 5.19
N VAL A 86 -9.95 14.64 4.66
CA VAL A 86 -9.31 15.97 4.67
C VAL A 86 -9.97 16.90 3.65
N LEU A 87 -10.41 16.35 2.52
CA LEU A 87 -11.16 17.09 1.50
C LEU A 87 -12.58 17.31 2.01
N PRO A 88 -13.02 18.57 2.21
CA PRO A 88 -14.34 18.83 2.79
C PRO A 88 -15.44 18.38 1.82
N GLY A 89 -16.21 17.35 2.21
CA GLY A 89 -17.36 16.87 1.46
C GLY A 89 -18.19 15.90 2.28
N PHE A 90 -19.49 16.14 2.41
CA PHE A 90 -20.36 15.25 3.19
C PHE A 90 -20.46 13.84 2.61
N LEU A 91 -20.58 13.72 1.28
CA LEU A 91 -20.65 12.40 0.64
C LEU A 91 -19.29 11.70 0.75
N SER A 92 -18.21 12.43 0.47
CA SER A 92 -16.83 11.97 0.57
C SER A 92 -16.46 11.56 1.99
N ASP A 93 -16.92 12.28 3.02
CA ASP A 93 -16.75 11.97 4.43
C ASP A 93 -17.45 10.66 4.81
N ILE A 94 -18.68 10.44 4.32
CA ILE A 94 -19.40 9.18 4.54
C ILE A 94 -18.62 8.01 3.93
N VAL A 95 -18.12 8.18 2.70
CA VAL A 95 -17.31 7.15 2.02
C VAL A 95 -16.00 6.92 2.76
N ALA A 96 -15.33 7.97 3.24
CA ALA A 96 -14.10 7.89 4.01
C ALA A 96 -14.31 7.13 5.32
N LEU A 97 -15.34 7.49 6.07
CA LEU A 97 -15.70 6.82 7.32
C LEU A 97 -16.10 5.37 7.08
N ALA A 98 -16.84 5.07 6.02
CA ALA A 98 -17.15 3.69 5.64
C ALA A 98 -15.88 2.88 5.36
N LEU A 99 -14.89 3.47 4.69
CA LEU A 99 -13.61 2.82 4.40
C LEU A 99 -12.73 2.60 5.65
N LEU A 100 -12.97 3.39 6.70
CA LEU A 100 -12.35 3.19 8.01
C LEU A 100 -12.92 1.96 8.75
N VAL A 101 -14.11 1.48 8.38
CA VAL A 101 -14.77 0.31 9.00
C VAL A 101 -14.06 -0.98 8.58
N PRO A 102 -13.51 -1.78 9.54
CA PRO A 102 -12.75 -2.99 9.20
C PRO A 102 -13.53 -4.00 8.35
N PRO A 103 -14.80 -4.35 8.64
CA PRO A 103 -15.61 -5.23 7.78
C PRO A 103 -15.60 -4.85 6.29
N LEU A 104 -15.74 -3.56 5.97
CA LEU A 104 -15.77 -3.11 4.57
C LEU A 104 -14.40 -3.33 3.90
N ARG A 105 -13.30 -3.06 4.61
CA ARG A 105 -11.95 -3.33 4.09
C ARG A 105 -11.71 -4.82 3.82
N HIS A 106 -12.16 -5.70 4.70
CA HIS A 106 -12.04 -7.15 4.51
C HIS A 106 -12.80 -7.60 3.28
N TRP A 107 -14.03 -7.10 3.11
CA TRP A 107 -14.85 -7.42 1.94
C TRP A 107 -14.20 -6.91 0.64
N LEU A 108 -13.69 -5.68 0.65
CA LEU A 108 -13.00 -5.09 -0.50
C LEU A 108 -11.73 -5.85 -0.86
N PHE A 109 -10.93 -6.25 0.14
CA PHE A 109 -9.75 -7.08 -0.06
C PHE A 109 -10.12 -8.41 -0.71
N ASN A 110 -11.12 -9.12 -0.18
CA ASN A 110 -11.52 -10.43 -0.72
C ASN A 110 -12.08 -10.33 -2.15
N ALA A 111 -12.87 -9.29 -2.43
CA ALA A 111 -13.43 -9.04 -3.76
C ALA A 111 -12.33 -8.76 -4.81
N LEU A 112 -11.27 -8.06 -4.42
CA LEU A 112 -10.12 -7.79 -5.30
C LEU A 112 -9.17 -8.99 -5.37
N ALA A 113 -8.86 -9.64 -4.24
CA ALA A 113 -7.97 -10.79 -4.18
C ALA A 113 -8.49 -11.96 -5.05
N GLY A 114 -9.81 -12.16 -5.14
CA GLY A 114 -10.39 -13.16 -6.05
C GLY A 114 -10.19 -12.86 -7.55
N ARG A 115 -9.81 -11.63 -7.92
CA ARG A 115 -9.54 -11.21 -9.31
C ARG A 115 -8.06 -11.02 -9.61
N VAL A 116 -7.23 -10.87 -8.58
CA VAL A 116 -5.78 -10.85 -8.71
C VAL A 116 -5.32 -12.29 -8.81
N ARG A 117 -5.07 -12.78 -10.02
CA ARG A 117 -4.19 -13.94 -10.21
C ARG A 117 -2.88 -13.53 -9.56
N VAL A 118 -2.62 -14.05 -8.37
CA VAL A 118 -1.29 -13.99 -7.78
C VAL A 118 -0.43 -14.68 -8.83
N VAL A 119 0.31 -13.88 -9.61
CA VAL A 119 1.51 -14.38 -10.23
C VAL A 119 2.34 -14.72 -9.02
N GLU A 120 2.25 -15.98 -8.60
CA GLU A 120 3.31 -16.56 -7.81
C GLU A 120 4.52 -16.34 -8.70
N THR A 121 5.24 -15.25 -8.44
CA THR A 121 6.67 -15.25 -8.64
C THR A 121 7.14 -16.33 -7.68
N THR A 122 6.95 -17.58 -8.08
CA THR A 122 7.68 -18.71 -7.59
C THR A 122 9.11 -18.36 -7.97
N THR A 123 9.75 -17.54 -7.14
CA THR A 123 11.18 -17.63 -6.93
C THR A 123 11.37 -18.98 -6.29
N SER A 124 11.20 -20.03 -7.09
CA SER A 124 11.94 -21.27 -6.92
C SER A 124 13.39 -20.89 -7.14
N TYR A 125 13.99 -20.24 -6.13
CA TYR A 125 15.39 -20.49 -5.87
C TYR A 125 15.41 -21.95 -5.45
N ARG A 126 15.54 -22.80 -6.47
CA ARG A 126 15.70 -24.23 -6.40
C ARG A 126 16.86 -24.44 -5.44
N ARG A 127 16.54 -24.77 -4.19
CA ARG A 127 17.48 -25.29 -3.21
C ARG A 127 18.13 -26.50 -3.90
N HIS A 128 19.36 -26.30 -4.34
CA HIS A 128 20.21 -27.34 -4.92
C HIS A 128 20.81 -28.11 -3.74
N ASP A 129 19.94 -28.82 -3.02
CA ASP A 129 20.37 -29.86 -2.11
C ASP A 129 20.11 -31.20 -2.78
N ASP A 130 21.12 -32.05 -2.65
CA ASP A 130 21.17 -33.48 -2.93
C ASP A 130 21.59 -33.94 -4.33
N ALA A 131 22.91 -34.13 -4.46
CA ALA A 131 23.41 -35.50 -4.58
C ALA A 131 24.66 -35.70 -3.69
N PRO A 132 24.60 -36.55 -2.64
CA PRO A 132 25.80 -37.12 -2.05
C PRO A 132 26.51 -37.94 -3.14
N HIS A 133 27.66 -37.46 -3.59
CA HIS A 133 28.52 -38.19 -4.52
C HIS A 133 29.25 -39.28 -3.73
N PRO A 134 28.98 -40.58 -3.97
CA PRO A 134 29.77 -41.66 -3.41
C PRO A 134 31.02 -41.80 -4.28
N HIS A 135 32.18 -41.59 -3.67
CA HIS A 135 33.49 -42.15 -4.03
C HIS A 135 34.08 -41.87 -5.44
N ASP A 136 35.32 -41.37 -5.39
CA ASP A 136 36.42 -41.64 -6.31
C ASP A 136 36.24 -41.35 -7.81
N ALA A 137 36.95 -40.32 -8.29
CA ALA A 137 38.22 -40.52 -9.00
C ALA A 137 38.63 -39.24 -9.77
N GLY A 138 39.73 -38.62 -9.33
CA GLY A 138 40.70 -38.06 -10.28
C GLY A 138 40.48 -36.66 -10.86
N ILE A 139 39.91 -35.69 -10.12
CA ILE A 139 40.05 -34.28 -10.52
C ILE A 139 41.32 -33.72 -9.86
N ARG A 140 42.38 -33.60 -10.67
CA ARG A 140 43.55 -32.78 -10.39
C ARG A 140 43.10 -31.36 -10.06
N SER A 141 43.15 -31.01 -8.77
CA SER A 141 43.28 -29.62 -8.37
C SER A 141 44.55 -29.08 -9.00
N ILE A 142 44.43 -28.10 -9.89
CA ILE A 142 45.58 -27.34 -10.39
C ILE A 142 46.02 -26.48 -9.20
N GLU A 143 46.96 -27.04 -8.43
CA GLU A 143 47.78 -26.26 -7.50
C GLU A 143 48.56 -25.25 -8.35
N LEU A 144 48.23 -23.97 -8.20
CA LEU A 144 49.09 -22.90 -8.67
C LEU A 144 50.40 -23.03 -7.89
N LYS A 145 51.46 -23.52 -8.55
CA LYS A 145 52.82 -23.47 -8.00
C LYS A 145 53.30 -22.03 -8.00
N ASP A 146 53.96 -21.64 -6.91
CA ASP A 146 54.49 -20.29 -6.65
C ASP A 146 55.51 -19.79 -7.70
N ASP A 147 55.93 -20.65 -8.63
CA ASP A 147 56.92 -20.38 -9.67
C ASP A 147 56.35 -19.73 -10.95
N ASP A 148 55.02 -19.60 -11.09
CA ASP A 148 54.37 -18.99 -12.28
C ASP A 148 54.19 -17.46 -12.16
N TRP A 149 54.84 -16.82 -11.18
CA TRP A 149 54.74 -15.38 -10.99
C TRP A 149 55.74 -14.62 -11.88
N ARG A 150 55.26 -14.00 -12.98
CA ARG A 150 56.05 -13.06 -13.80
C ARG A 150 55.70 -11.60 -13.48
N ASP A 151 56.59 -10.93 -12.75
CA ASP A 151 56.53 -9.48 -12.53
C ASP A 151 56.80 -8.75 -13.86
N GLN A 152 55.73 -8.25 -14.49
CA GLN A 152 55.84 -7.32 -15.61
C GLN A 152 55.89 -5.89 -15.08
N ARG A 153 57.08 -5.46 -14.66
CA ARG A 153 57.41 -4.04 -14.57
C ARG A 153 58.59 -3.70 -15.47
N LYS A 154 58.27 -2.89 -16.48
CA LYS A 154 59.20 -2.05 -17.22
C LYS A 154 59.04 -0.61 -16.73
#